data_AF-A0A2G5D490-F1
#
_entry.id   AF-A0A2G5D490-F1
#
_cell.length_a   1.000
_cell.length_b   1.000
_cell.length_c   1.000
_cell.angle_alpha   90.00
_cell.angle_beta   90.00
_cell.angle_gamma   90.00
#
_symmetry.space_group_name_H-M   'P 1'
#
loop_
_entity.id
_entity.type
_entity.pdbx_description
1 polymer ?
#
loop_
_entity_poly.entity_id
_entity_poly.type
_entity_poly.pdbx_seq_one_letter_code
_entity_poly.pdbx_strand_id
1 'polypeptide(L)' 'MGMIHICEVEEVSSIEWKSISLTEQEEDLLRRMYKLVGNRWDLIAGRIPGRKPEELERFWIMAHWGKGLAS' A
#
# COMPACT_ATOMS: atom_id res chain seq x y z
N MET A 1 -30.18 17.49 -18.49
CA MET A 1 -29.35 16.54 -17.71
C MET A 1 -28.36 15.88 -18.65
N GLY A 2 -27.24 16.55 -18.92
CA GLY A 2 -26.16 15.94 -19.69
C GLY A 2 -25.35 15.04 -18.76
N MET A 3 -25.44 13.73 -18.96
CA MET A 3 -24.56 12.80 -18.26
C MET A 3 -23.17 12.96 -18.86
N ILE A 4 -22.28 13.42 -18.01
CA ILE A 4 -20.88 13.70 -18.30
C ILE A 4 -20.23 12.36 -18.65
N HIS A 5 -19.99 12.14 -19.94
CA HIS A 5 -19.16 11.05 -20.44
C HIS A 5 -17.76 11.63 -20.65
N ILE A 6 -16.92 11.43 -19.64
CA ILE A 6 -15.47 11.65 -19.63
C ILE A 6 -14.97 10.62 -18.61
N CYS A 7 -13.94 9.84 -18.84
CA CYS A 7 -13.00 9.80 -19.93
C CYS A 7 -12.40 8.39 -19.87
N GLU A 8 -12.26 7.77 -21.03
CA GLU A 8 -11.22 6.78 -21.26
C GLU A 8 -9.89 7.37 -20.76
N VAL A 9 -9.27 6.72 -19.78
CA VAL A 9 -7.88 6.93 -19.41
C VAL A 9 -7.18 5.59 -19.54
N GLU A 10 -7.13 5.06 -20.76
CA GLU A 10 -6.01 4.22 -21.12
C GLU A 10 -4.75 5.09 -21.26
N GLU A 11 -3.67 4.56 -20.69
CA GLU A 11 -2.26 4.93 -20.87
C GLU A 11 -1.72 6.19 -20.16
N VAL A 12 -0.96 5.97 -19.07
CA VAL A 12 0.50 6.16 -19.12
C VAL A 12 1.20 5.08 -18.27
N SER A 13 2.03 4.34 -18.98
CA SER A 13 3.00 3.32 -18.60
C SER A 13 4.08 3.78 -17.62
N SER A 14 4.71 2.78 -16.98
CA SER A 14 6.04 2.80 -16.35
C SER A 14 6.10 3.25 -14.89
N ILE A 15 5.57 2.42 -13.99
CA ILE A 15 6.39 1.55 -13.13
C ILE A 15 5.48 0.35 -12.83
N GLU A 16 5.90 -0.87 -13.20
CA GLU A 16 5.36 -2.08 -12.57
C GLU A 16 5.79 -2.04 -11.10
N TRP A 17 5.08 -1.27 -10.28
CA TRP A 17 5.21 -1.39 -8.84
C TRP A 17 4.60 -2.73 -8.56
N LYS A 18 5.46 -3.72 -8.31
CA LYS A 18 5.03 -5.06 -7.91
C LYS A 18 4.01 -4.86 -6.79
N SER A 19 2.74 -5.06 -7.13
CA SER A 19 1.62 -4.82 -6.24
C SER A 19 1.73 -5.88 -5.17
N ILE A 20 2.38 -5.52 -4.07
CA ILE A 20 2.42 -6.34 -2.88
C ILE A 20 0.98 -6.34 -2.38
N SER A 21 0.21 -7.34 -2.78
CA SER A 21 -1.15 -7.54 -2.31
C SER A 21 -1.07 -8.20 -0.95
N LEU A 22 -1.31 -7.42 0.11
CA LEU A 22 -1.59 -7.95 1.43
C LEU A 22 -3.07 -8.37 1.46
N THR A 23 -3.36 -9.48 2.13
CA THR A 23 -4.74 -9.85 2.45
C THR A 23 -5.32 -8.82 3.43
N GLU A 24 -6.65 -8.70 3.48
CA GLU A 24 -7.33 -7.79 4.42
C GLU A 24 -6.88 -8.02 5.87
N GLN A 25 -6.66 -9.28 6.25
CA GLN A 25 -6.16 -9.65 7.57
C GLN A 25 -4.73 -9.13 7.82
N GLU A 26 -3.84 -9.26 6.83
CA GLU A 26 -2.46 -8.77 6.92
C GLU A 26 -2.42 -7.24 6.95
N GLU A 27 -3.25 -6.56 6.15
CA GLU A 27 -3.36 -5.10 6.13
C GLU A 27 -3.89 -4.55 7.46
N ASP A 28 -4.95 -5.15 8.01
CA ASP A 28 -5.50 -4.74 9.31
C ASP A 28 -4.47 -4.94 10.44
N LEU A 29 -3.74 -6.06 10.41
CA LEU A 29 -2.67 -6.31 11.36
C LEU A 29 -1.52 -5.30 11.21
N LEU A 30 -1.09 -5.04 9.98
CA LEU A 30 -0.07 -4.04 9.64
C LEU A 30 -0.48 -2.65 10.16
N ARG A 31 -1.71 -2.21 9.88
CA ARG A 31 -2.24 -0.91 10.30
C ARG A 31 -2.33 -0.79 11.82
N ARG A 32 -2.80 -1.84 12.51
CA ARG A 32 -2.86 -1.88 13.98
C ARG A 32 -1.48 -1.87 14.62
N MET A 33 -0.57 -2.68 14.11
CA MET A 33 0.80 -2.75 14.63
C MET A 33 1.55 -1.45 14.35
N TYR A 34 1.46 -0.89 13.14
CA TYR A 34 2.09 0.40 12.80
C TYR A 34 1.59 1.52 13.71
N LYS A 35 0.29 1.54 14.06
CA LYS A 35 -0.26 2.49 15.04
C LYS A 35 0.31 2.31 16.46
N LEU A 36 0.72 1.10 16.83
CA LEU A 36 1.24 0.77 18.16
C LEU A 36 2.76 0.93 18.27
N VAL A 37 3.51 0.43 17.29
CA VAL A 37 4.98 0.35 17.32
C VAL A 37 5.68 1.24 16.29
N GLY A 38 4.94 1.86 15.37
CA GLY A 38 5.46 2.72 14.31
C GLY A 38 6.10 1.95 13.16
N ASN A 39 7.18 2.50 12.61
CA ASN A 39 8.01 1.95 11.53
C ASN A 39 8.86 0.73 11.92
N ARG A 40 8.47 -0.02 12.96
CA ARG A 40 9.19 -1.21 13.42
C ARG A 40 8.78 -2.46 12.63
N TRP A 41 9.08 -2.46 11.33
CA TRP A 41 8.63 -3.49 10.39
C TRP A 41 9.04 -4.91 10.79
N ASP A 42 10.22 -5.13 11.37
CA ASP A 42 10.66 -6.44 11.86
C ASP A 42 9.70 -7.04 12.90
N LEU A 43 9.18 -6.21 13.81
CA LEU A 43 8.20 -6.64 14.81
C LEU A 43 6.85 -6.97 14.17
N ILE A 44 6.46 -6.23 13.13
CA ILE A 44 5.20 -6.44 12.43
C ILE A 44 5.28 -7.69 11.55
N ALA A 45 6.37 -7.87 10.80
CA ALA A 45 6.65 -9.04 10.00
C ALA A 45 6.75 -10.31 10.85
N GLY A 46 7.30 -10.22 12.06
CA GLY A 46 7.30 -11.32 13.02
C GLY A 46 5.89 -11.79 13.43
N ARG A 47 4.85 -10.98 13.20
CA ARG A 47 3.43 -11.33 13.43
C ARG A 47 2.70 -11.78 12.17
N ILE A 48 3.27 -11.55 10.99
CA ILE A 48 2.70 -11.95 9.70
C ILE A 48 3.61 -13.03 9.10
N PRO A 49 3.37 -14.32 9.44
CA PRO A 49 4.20 -15.40 8.94
C PRO A 49 4.16 -15.44 7.41
N GLY A 50 5.33 -15.39 6.77
CA GLY A 50 5.45 -15.41 5.31
C GLY A 50 5.56 -14.04 4.65
N ARG A 51 5.50 -12.93 5.40
CA ARG A 51 5.78 -11.58 4.87
C ARG A 51 7.13 -11.06 5.34
N LYS A 52 7.86 -10.45 4.41
CA LYS A 52 9.11 -9.76 4.74
C LYS A 52 8.83 -8.34 5.23
N PRO A 53 9.61 -7.83 6.21
CA PRO A 53 9.44 -6.45 6.70
C PRO A 53 9.58 -5.42 5.58
N GLU A 54 10.46 -5.68 4.61
CA GLU A 54 10.70 -4.86 3.42
C GLU A 54 9.46 -4.73 2.51
N GLU A 55 8.66 -5.81 2.39
CA GLU A 55 7.44 -5.81 1.60
C GLU A 55 6.33 -4.99 2.27
N LEU A 56 6.22 -5.11 3.60
CA LEU A 56 5.27 -4.35 4.42
C LEU A 56 5.58 -2.85 4.39
N GLU A 57 6.86 -2.50 4.48
CA GLU A 57 7.32 -1.12 4.36
C GLU A 57 6.97 -0.51 3.00
N ARG A 58 7.29 -1.22 1.91
CA ARG A 58 6.96 -0.78 0.55
C ARG A 58 5.47 -0.62 0.34
N PHE A 59 4.66 -1.59 0.80
CA PHE A 59 3.21 -1.50 0.74
C PHE A 59 2.70 -0.25 1.47
N TRP A 60 3.19 0.01 2.69
CA TRP A 60 2.77 1.16 3.48
C TRP A 60 3.17 2.50 2.83
N ILE A 61 4.40 2.61 2.31
CA ILE A 61 4.86 3.81 1.60
C ILE A 61 3.99 4.05 0.36
N MET A 62 3.71 3.01 -0.44
CA MET A 62 2.82 3.15 -1.60
C MET A 62 1.40 3.58 -1.19
N ALA A 63 0.84 2.94 -0.16
CA ALA A 63 -0.54 3.18 0.28
C ALA A 63 -0.72 4.54 0.97
N HIS A 64 0.27 4.99 1.75
CA HIS A 64 0.16 6.19 2.60
C HIS A 64 0.89 7.41 2.02
N TRP A 65 2.06 7.23 1.40
CA TRP A 65 2.88 8.32 0.87
C TRP A 65 2.61 8.62 -0.62
N GLY A 66 2.04 7.67 -1.37
CA GLY A 66 1.70 7.84 -2.79
C GLY A 66 0.68 8.95 -3.10
N LYS A 67 0.05 9.57 -2.09
CA LYS A 67 -0.87 10.70 -2.27
C LYS A 67 -0.21 12.08 -2.15
N GLY A 68 1.07 12.17 -1.76
CA GLY A 68 1.79 13.43 -1.60
C GLY A 68 2.61 13.90 -2.79
N LEU A 69 2.71 13.10 -3.86
CA LEU A 69 3.56 13.39 -5.05
C LEU A 69 2.77 13.98 -6.23
N ALA A 70 1.54 14.43 -6.01
CA ALA A 70 0.71 15.10 -7.02
C ALA A 70 0.47 16.58 -6.65
N SER A 71 1.53 17.29 -6.22
CA SER A 71 1.50 18.74 -5.93
C SER A 71 2.45 19.50 -6.84
#